data_AF-A0A346BLA0-F1
#
_entry.id   AF-A0A346BLA0-F1
#
_cell.length_a   1.000
_cell.length_b   1.000
_cell.length_c   1.000
_cell.angle_alpha   90.00
_cell.angle_beta   90.00
_cell.angle_gamma   90.00
#
_symmetry.space_group_name_H-M   'P 1'
#
loop_
_entity.id
_entity.type
_entity.pdbx_description
1 polymer ?
#
loop_
_entity_poly.entity_id
_entity_poly.type
_entity_poly.pdbx_seq_one_letter_code
_entity_poly.pdbx_strand_id
1 'polypeptide(L)'
;WFEHNYPGWYDRYGKWWESYNRLSVPNGHNPIVFEDVDYQYPHRCWTCMVPCLVREDMVIDEVNGQVRTYCHEMCRWTDVTAFRPTYQGRETPNMGQLIGSREWETLCQGWNWADVVTDMGFVRDDGKTLIAQPQ
;
A
#
# COMPACT_ATOMS: atom_id res chain seq x y z
N TRP A 1 -25.47 -1.10 -8.99
CA TRP A 1 -25.21 0.15 -8.26
C TRP A 1 -23.95 0.85 -8.77
N PHE A 2 -22.77 0.20 -8.78
CA PHE A 2 -21.51 0.84 -9.24
C PHE A 2 -21.60 1.41 -10.66
N GLU A 3 -21.89 0.59 -11.67
CA GLU A 3 -21.98 1.05 -13.06
C GLU A 3 -23.02 2.17 -13.27
N HIS A 4 -24.09 2.18 -12.47
CA HIS A 4 -25.11 3.22 -12.54
C HIS A 4 -24.61 4.57 -12.01
N ASN A 5 -23.84 4.59 -10.91
CA ASN A 5 -23.34 5.83 -10.29
C ASN A 5 -21.97 6.25 -10.84
N TYR A 6 -21.24 5.32 -11.43
CA TYR A 6 -19.91 5.49 -11.99
C TYR A 6 -19.85 4.77 -13.35
N PRO A 7 -20.42 5.36 -14.42
CA PRO A 7 -20.37 4.74 -15.75
C PRO A 7 -18.93 4.46 -16.20
N GLY A 8 -18.66 3.25 -16.70
CA GLY A 8 -17.33 2.74 -17.03
C GLY A 8 -16.59 2.08 -15.86
N TRP A 9 -17.22 1.95 -14.69
CA TRP A 9 -16.61 1.29 -13.54
C TRP A 9 -16.34 -0.18 -13.82
N TYR A 10 -17.28 -0.89 -14.44
CA TYR A 10 -17.10 -2.31 -14.72
C TYR A 10 -15.98 -2.55 -15.75
N ASP A 11 -15.89 -1.71 -16.78
CA ASP A 11 -14.82 -1.81 -17.78
C ASP A 11 -13.43 -1.62 -17.14
N ARG A 12 -13.33 -0.75 -16.13
CA ARG A 12 -12.06 -0.45 -15.45
C ARG A 12 -11.72 -1.40 -14.30
N TYR A 13 -12.70 -1.85 -13.51
CA TYR A 13 -12.47 -2.58 -12.25
C TYR A 13 -13.17 -3.95 -12.19
N GLY A 14 -14.08 -4.26 -13.11
CA GLY A 14 -14.91 -5.47 -13.07
C GLY A 14 -14.09 -6.76 -13.11
N LYS A 15 -13.12 -6.85 -14.03
CA LYS A 15 -12.24 -8.02 -14.17
C LYS A 15 -11.48 -8.37 -12.89
N TRP A 16 -11.07 -7.35 -12.14
CA TRP A 16 -10.38 -7.54 -10.87
C TRP A 16 -11.32 -8.19 -9.85
N TRP A 17 -12.54 -7.67 -9.70
CA TRP A 17 -13.53 -8.22 -8.76
C TRP A 17 -14.01 -9.62 -9.14
N GLU A 18 -14.14 -9.93 -10.42
CA GLU A 18 -14.46 -11.29 -10.87
C GLU A 18 -13.35 -12.29 -10.53
N SER A 19 -12.08 -11.86 -10.67
CA SER A 19 -10.95 -12.68 -10.26
C SER A 19 -10.92 -12.84 -8.73
N TYR A 20 -11.14 -11.76 -7.98
CA TYR A 20 -11.23 -11.81 -6.52
C TYR A 20 -12.33 -12.77 -6.05
N ASN A 21 -13.52 -12.70 -6.65
CA ASN A 21 -14.63 -13.60 -6.31
C ASN A 21 -14.33 -15.07 -6.62
N ARG A 22 -13.58 -15.34 -7.70
CA ARG A 22 -13.13 -16.71 -8.02
C ARG A 22 -12.12 -17.23 -7.00
N LEU A 23 -11.23 -16.36 -6.51
CA LEU A 23 -10.10 -16.70 -5.64
C LEU A 23 -10.42 -16.60 -4.13
N SER A 24 -11.56 -16.00 -3.75
CA SER A 24 -11.94 -15.81 -2.34
C SER A 24 -12.34 -17.10 -1.63
N VAL A 25 -12.63 -18.17 -2.39
CA VAL A 25 -13.00 -19.48 -1.84
C VAL A 25 -11.74 -20.31 -1.57
N PRO A 26 -11.53 -20.82 -0.35
CA PRO A 26 -10.40 -21.71 -0.05
C PRO A 26 -10.45 -23.00 -0.88
N ASN A 27 -9.66 -23.07 -1.94
CA ASN A 27 -9.65 -24.20 -2.89
C ASN A 27 -8.22 -24.59 -3.35
N GLY A 28 -7.18 -24.11 -2.65
CA GLY A 28 -5.77 -24.34 -2.98
C GLY A 28 -5.08 -23.20 -3.72
N HIS A 29 -5.80 -22.11 -4.06
CA HIS A 29 -5.18 -20.88 -4.53
C HIS A 29 -4.40 -20.14 -3.43
N ASN A 30 -3.38 -19.40 -3.83
CA ASN A 30 -2.68 -18.44 -2.98
C ASN A 30 -3.54 -17.18 -2.77
N PRO A 31 -3.19 -16.33 -1.80
CA PRO A 31 -3.71 -14.96 -1.76
C PRO A 31 -3.59 -14.26 -3.12
N ILE A 32 -4.58 -13.44 -3.50
CA ILE A 32 -4.64 -12.81 -4.83
C ILE A 32 -3.37 -12.03 -5.23
N VAL A 33 -2.61 -11.54 -4.25
CA VAL A 33 -1.31 -10.88 -4.46
C VAL A 33 -0.25 -11.80 -5.10
N PHE A 34 -0.40 -13.11 -4.97
CA PHE A 34 0.49 -14.13 -5.51
C PHE A 34 -0.13 -14.93 -6.66
N GLU A 35 -1.31 -14.53 -7.14
CA GLU A 35 -1.99 -15.18 -8.24
C GLU A 35 -1.75 -14.42 -9.55
N ASP A 36 -1.65 -15.14 -10.67
CA ASP A 36 -1.47 -14.57 -12.00
C ASP A 36 -2.81 -14.10 -12.58
N VAL A 37 -3.34 -13.00 -12.01
CA VAL A 37 -4.65 -12.42 -12.36
C VAL A 37 -4.57 -10.93 -12.69
N ASP A 38 -3.42 -10.49 -13.20
CA ASP A 38 -3.14 -9.09 -13.54
C ASP A 38 -3.29 -8.14 -12.34
N TYR A 39 -3.24 -8.68 -11.12
CA TYR A 39 -3.08 -7.89 -9.92
C TYR A 39 -1.61 -7.61 -9.68
N GLN A 40 -1.32 -6.36 -9.36
CA GLN A 40 0.03 -5.92 -9.04
C GLN A 40 -0.01 -5.27 -7.66
N TYR A 41 0.84 -5.76 -6.75
CA TYR A 41 0.91 -5.20 -5.43
C TYR A 41 1.37 -3.73 -5.50
N PRO A 42 0.60 -2.78 -4.95
CA PRO A 42 0.93 -1.36 -5.05
C PRO A 42 2.09 -1.00 -4.11
N HIS A 43 2.98 -0.12 -4.55
CA HIS A 43 3.88 0.59 -3.64
C HIS A 43 3.08 1.45 -2.67
N ARG A 44 3.64 1.77 -1.50
CA ARG A 44 3.03 2.73 -0.57
C ARG A 44 3.57 4.13 -0.75
N CYS A 45 2.69 5.11 -0.57
CA CYS A 45 3.06 6.51 -0.52
C CYS A 45 3.80 6.81 0.79
N TRP A 46 5.03 7.32 0.71
CA TRP A 46 5.84 7.69 1.87
C TRP A 46 5.15 8.71 2.78
N THR A 47 4.41 9.63 2.17
CA THR A 47 3.74 10.74 2.87
C THR A 47 2.50 10.28 3.63
N CYS A 48 1.51 9.72 2.92
CA CYS A 48 0.20 9.43 3.49
C CYS A 48 -0.01 7.96 3.89
N MET A 49 0.94 7.07 3.61
CA MET A 49 0.86 5.61 3.86
C MET A 49 -0.24 4.86 3.08
N VAL A 50 -0.99 5.56 2.23
CA VAL A 50 -1.97 4.96 1.32
C VAL A 50 -1.24 4.28 0.15
N PRO A 51 -1.71 3.11 -0.32
CA PRO A 51 -1.16 2.51 -1.53
C PRO A 51 -1.30 3.41 -2.76
N CYS A 52 -0.26 3.43 -3.60
CA CYS A 52 -0.22 4.14 -4.88
C CYS A 52 -1.01 3.36 -5.93
N LEU A 53 -2.35 3.43 -5.85
CA LEU A 53 -3.26 2.63 -6.68
C LEU A 53 -3.38 3.14 -8.13
N VAL A 54 -3.20 4.45 -8.34
CA VAL A 54 -3.24 5.08 -9.68
C VAL A 54 -1.79 5.24 -10.14
N ARG A 55 -1.39 4.42 -11.12
CA ARG A 55 0.02 4.35 -11.56
C ARG A 55 0.44 5.62 -12.29
N GLU A 56 -0.49 6.26 -12.97
CA GLU A 56 -0.27 7.47 -13.77
C GLU A 56 0.09 8.67 -12.89
N ASP A 57 -0.38 8.68 -11.63
CA ASP A 57 -0.13 9.75 -10.66
C ASP A 57 1.09 9.46 -9.78
N MET A 58 1.68 8.27 -9.91
CA MET A 58 2.77 7.81 -9.04
C MET A 58 4.05 8.59 -9.34
N VAL A 59 4.66 9.13 -8.29
CA VAL A 59 5.94 9.84 -8.37
C VAL A 59 6.98 9.07 -7.55
N ILE A 60 8.21 9.03 -8.04
CA ILE A 60 9.36 8.44 -7.33
C ILE A 60 10.41 9.52 -7.15
N ASP A 61 11.03 9.59 -5.97
CA ASP A 61 12.14 10.50 -5.71
C ASP A 61 13.14 9.89 -4.71
N GLU A 62 14.37 10.38 -4.73
CA GLU A 62 15.39 10.04 -3.74
C GLU A 62 15.52 11.16 -2.71
N VAL A 63 15.19 10.86 -1.45
CA VAL A 63 15.24 11.83 -0.36
C VAL A 63 16.06 11.26 0.78
N ASN A 64 17.11 11.98 1.19
CA ASN A 64 18.05 11.56 2.22
C ASN A 64 18.67 10.17 1.95
N GLY A 65 18.98 9.86 0.69
CA GLY A 65 19.56 8.57 0.28
C GLY A 65 18.58 7.40 0.24
N GLN A 66 17.28 7.65 0.44
CA GLN A 66 16.23 6.64 0.34
C GLN A 66 15.38 6.90 -0.92
N VAL A 67 15.23 5.88 -1.76
CA VAL A 67 14.24 5.90 -2.84
C VAL A 67 12.85 5.76 -2.24
N ARG A 68 11.96 6.70 -2.55
CA ARG A 68 10.61 6.81 -2.01
C ARG A 68 9.58 6.91 -3.12
N THR A 69 8.41 6.34 -2.89
CA THR A 69 7.26 6.43 -3.78
C THR A 69 6.18 7.33 -3.19
N TYR A 70 5.47 8.07 -4.03
CA TYR A 70 4.37 8.95 -3.66
C TYR A 70 3.18 8.71 -4.58
N CYS A 71 1.96 8.76 -4.03
CA CYS A 71 0.74 8.55 -4.80
C CYS A 71 0.34 9.78 -5.65
N HIS A 72 0.97 10.93 -5.43
CA HIS A 72 0.70 12.19 -6.14
C HIS A 72 1.83 13.21 -5.90
N GLU A 73 2.00 14.18 -6.80
CA GLU A 73 2.98 15.27 -6.67
C GLU A 73 2.86 16.04 -5.35
N MET A 74 1.65 16.25 -4.85
CA MET A 74 1.42 16.93 -3.57
C MET A 74 1.95 16.14 -2.38
N CYS A 75 1.90 14.81 -2.43
CA CYS A 75 2.51 13.98 -1.40
C CYS A 75 4.04 14.11 -1.45
N ARG A 76 4.63 14.09 -2.65
CA ARG A 76 6.05 14.34 -2.83
C ARG A 76 6.45 15.72 -2.31
N TRP A 77 5.75 16.79 -2.71
CA TRP A 77 6.05 18.14 -2.26
C TRP A 77 5.99 18.29 -0.75
N THR A 78 5.02 17.62 -0.10
CA THR A 78 4.90 17.63 1.36
C THR A 78 6.15 17.07 2.01
N ASP A 79 6.61 15.89 1.57
CA ASP A 79 7.80 15.25 2.12
C ASP A 79 9.11 15.94 1.69
N VAL A 80 9.20 16.44 0.46
CA VAL A 80 10.45 17.01 -0.08
C VAL A 80 10.68 18.47 0.36
N THR A 81 9.60 19.24 0.49
CA THR A 81 9.66 20.70 0.63
C THR A 81 9.02 21.17 1.93
N ALA A 82 7.78 20.77 2.21
CA ALA A 82 7.01 21.36 3.31
C ALA A 82 7.49 20.88 4.69
N PHE A 83 7.77 19.59 4.82
CA PHE A 83 8.12 18.95 6.09
C PHE A 83 9.63 19.04 6.33
N ARG A 84 10.12 20.25 6.55
CA ARG A 84 11.53 20.59 6.79
C ARG A 84 11.68 21.36 8.10
N PRO A 85 12.87 21.42 8.71
CA PRO A 85 13.11 22.24 9.90
C PRO A 85 12.80 23.73 9.68
N THR A 86 13.01 24.21 8.45
CA THR A 86 12.68 25.57 8.01
C THR A 86 11.86 25.48 6.72
N TYR A 87 10.76 26.22 6.66
CA TYR A 87 9.92 26.35 5.47
C TYR A 87 9.63 27.83 5.20
N GLN A 88 9.92 28.30 3.98
CA GLN A 88 9.75 29.70 3.57
C GLN A 88 10.36 30.72 4.56
N GLY A 89 11.53 30.39 5.12
CA GLY A 89 12.24 31.25 6.07
C GLY A 89 11.68 31.24 7.50
N ARG A 90 10.69 30.40 7.81
CA ARG A 90 10.15 30.22 9.17
C ARG A 90 10.53 28.87 9.72
N GLU A 91 10.88 28.83 11.00
CA GLU A 91 11.07 27.57 11.71
C GLU A 91 9.73 26.84 11.82
N THR A 92 9.77 25.53 11.59
CA THR A 92 8.59 24.66 11.58
C THR A 92 8.80 23.47 12.51
N PRO A 93 8.95 23.70 13.83
CA PRO A 93 9.31 22.65 14.79
C PRO A 93 8.27 21.52 14.87
N ASN A 94 7.03 21.78 14.47
CA ASN A 94 5.94 20.79 14.44
C ASN A 94 5.79 20.08 13.08
N MET A 95 6.48 20.54 12.03
CA MET A 95 6.49 19.89 10.71
C MET A 95 7.77 19.06 10.60
N GLY A 96 7.80 17.95 11.34
CA GLY A 96 8.94 17.03 11.35
C GLY A 96 9.15 16.36 9.99
N GLN A 97 10.37 15.87 9.74
CA GLN A 97 10.65 15.05 8.55
C GLN A 97 10.00 13.67 8.68
N LEU A 98 9.56 13.12 7.54
CA LEU A 98 9.09 11.73 7.46
C LEU A 98 10.32 10.82 7.33
N ILE A 99 10.72 10.24 8.46
CA ILE A 99 11.91 9.39 8.61
C ILE A 99 11.53 8.01 9.18
N GLY A 100 12.53 7.14 9.24
CA GLY A 100 12.39 5.77 9.74
C GLY A 100 11.84 4.81 8.69
N SER A 101 11.62 3.57 9.11
CA SER A 101 10.96 2.55 8.30
C SER A 101 9.45 2.70 8.47
N ARG A 102 8.75 3.11 7.40
CA ARG A 102 7.33 3.45 7.47
C ARG A 102 6.46 2.36 6.87
N GLU A 103 6.93 1.79 5.77
CA GLU A 103 6.23 0.80 4.98
C GLU A 103 6.74 -0.62 5.26
N TRP A 104 5.79 -1.57 5.26
CA TRP A 104 6.06 -2.98 5.53
C TRP A 104 7.00 -3.62 4.49
N GLU A 105 7.06 -3.12 3.25
CA GLU A 105 7.95 -3.63 2.21
C GLU A 105 9.43 -3.48 2.62
N THR A 106 9.77 -2.37 3.28
CA THR A 106 11.12 -2.11 3.80
C THR A 106 11.34 -2.83 5.14
N LEU A 107 10.33 -2.83 6.03
CA LEU A 107 10.44 -3.48 7.35
C LEU A 107 10.59 -5.01 7.25
N CYS A 108 9.81 -5.65 6.38
CA CYS A 108 9.73 -7.09 6.24
C CYS A 108 10.50 -7.59 5.01
N GLN A 109 11.44 -6.80 4.48
CA GLN A 109 12.21 -7.19 3.31
C GLN A 109 12.96 -8.51 3.58
N GLY A 110 12.72 -9.51 2.73
CA GLY A 110 13.35 -10.84 2.84
C GLY A 110 12.69 -11.78 3.87
N TRP A 111 11.60 -11.36 4.51
CA TRP A 111 10.85 -12.22 5.42
C TRP A 111 9.90 -13.14 4.66
N ASN A 112 9.64 -14.32 5.24
CA ASN A 112 8.53 -15.16 4.81
C ASN A 112 7.21 -14.57 5.32
N TRP A 113 6.15 -14.65 4.50
CA TRP A 113 4.83 -14.12 4.84
C TRP A 113 4.25 -14.75 6.12
N ALA A 114 4.44 -16.06 6.33
CA ALA A 114 3.97 -16.74 7.54
C ALA A 114 4.63 -16.20 8.81
N ASP A 115 5.91 -15.80 8.72
CA ASP A 115 6.65 -15.23 9.85
C ASP A 115 6.12 -13.83 10.17
N VAL A 116 5.85 -13.01 9.15
CA VAL A 116 5.22 -11.68 9.32
C VAL A 116 3.85 -11.80 10.00
N VAL A 117 3.00 -12.71 9.52
CA VAL A 117 1.67 -12.95 10.08
C VAL A 117 1.74 -13.38 11.55
N THR A 118 2.69 -14.24 11.89
CA THR A 118 2.87 -14.76 13.24
C THR A 118 3.42 -13.68 14.18
N ASP A 119 4.47 -12.97 13.74
CA ASP A 119 5.12 -11.89 14.51
C ASP A 119 4.12 -10.76 14.84
N MET A 120 3.27 -10.40 13.87
CA MET A 120 2.22 -9.38 14.07
C MET A 120 1.00 -9.89 14.85
N GLY A 121 0.95 -11.17 15.20
CA GLY A 121 -0.17 -11.77 15.94
C GLY A 121 -1.47 -11.84 15.14
N PHE A 122 -1.39 -12.00 13.81
CA PHE A 122 -2.57 -12.08 12.93
C PHE A 122 -3.20 -13.49 12.83
N VAL A 123 -2.97 -14.31 13.84
CA VAL A 123 -3.58 -15.64 14.03
C VAL A 123 -4.51 -15.63 15.23
N ARG A 124 -5.59 -16.40 15.16
CA ARG A 124 -6.52 -16.63 16.27
C ARG A 124 -5.85 -17.48 17.36
N ASP A 125 -6.54 -17.65 18.47
CA ASP A 125 -6.06 -18.42 19.65
C ASP A 125 -5.67 -19.88 19.34
N ASP A 126 -6.13 -20.44 18.21
CA ASP A 126 -5.75 -21.78 17.77
C ASP A 126 -4.35 -21.84 17.10
N GLY A 127 -3.68 -20.70 16.96
CA GLY A 127 -2.32 -20.56 16.45
C GLY A 127 -2.15 -20.84 14.96
N LYS A 128 -3.24 -21.03 14.21
CA LYS A 128 -3.19 -21.41 12.79
C LYS A 128 -4.24 -20.75 11.91
N THR A 129 -5.37 -20.35 12.49
CA THR A 129 -6.43 -19.70 11.72
C THR A 129 -6.15 -18.21 11.63
N LEU A 130 -6.05 -17.67 10.42
CA LEU A 130 -5.88 -16.23 10.23
C LEU A 130 -7.07 -15.45 10.81
N ILE A 131 -6.79 -14.31 11.43
CA ILE A 131 -7.84 -13.40 11.91
C ILE A 131 -8.63 -12.85 10.71
N ALA A 132 -7.91 -12.31 9.72
CA ALA A 132 -8.49 -11.82 8.47
C ALA A 132 -8.99 -13.00 7.62
N GLN A 133 -10.21 -12.89 7.11
CA GLN A 133 -10.83 -13.87 6.22
C GLN A 133 -11.49 -13.13 5.04
N PRO A 134 -11.48 -13.70 3.82
CA PRO A 134 -12.09 -13.10 2.65
C PRO A 134 -13.63 -13.20 2.63
N GLN A 135 -14.22 -13.93 3.58
CA GLN A 135 -15.66 -14.14 3.79
C GLN A 135 -15.96 -14.49 5.26
#